data_AF-A0A6J7G5Y4-F1
#
_entry.id   AF-A0A6J7G5Y4-F1
#
_cell.length_a   1.000
_cell.length_b   1.000
_cell.length_c   1.000
_cell.angle_alpha   90.00
_cell.angle_beta   90.00
_cell.angle_gamma   90.00
#
_symmetry.space_group_name_H-M   'P 1'
#
loop_
_entity.id
_entity.type
_entity.pdbx_description
1 polymer ?
#
loop_
_entity_poly.entity_id
_entity_poly.type
_entity_poly.pdbx_seq_one_letter_code
_entity_poly.pdbx_strand_id
1 'polypeptide(L)'
;MIADLAKFKKVGIDGMALAGQGDWAIAHLFDYVLLASMGPAKFTGLWNGKTKWDSAEVKTAIKKFQTILSYGNASKTLDWPDAGKLVTTGKAGFFIMGDWASSQWQSEGLVLGKDYTWAPGPGTAGVYQWLSDSFTLPKGAPNREAGLAWLKVCGSLAGQDAFNPKKGSIAVRKDSKPALYDSYLQAAMKSWKVDTLVGSTVHGVNYGNAGMSALNSAVGKFYTGGAKDSAGFIKGLKAAYAADKA
;
A
#
# COMPACT_ATOMS: atom_id res chain seq x y z
N MET A 1 0.62 11.48 -13.49
CA MET A 1 -0.40 11.32 -12.42
C MET A 1 -1.30 12.54 -12.27
N ILE A 2 -0.95 13.61 -11.54
CA ILE A 2 -1.90 14.73 -11.27
C ILE A 2 -2.51 15.32 -12.56
N ALA A 3 -1.69 15.52 -13.59
CA ALA A 3 -2.17 15.98 -14.89
C ALA A 3 -3.19 15.01 -15.53
N ASP A 4 -3.04 13.70 -15.32
CA ASP A 4 -3.95 12.68 -15.85
C ASP A 4 -5.21 12.55 -15.00
N LEU A 5 -5.13 12.72 -13.67
CA LEU A 5 -6.28 12.83 -12.78
C LEU A 5 -7.23 13.94 -13.25
N ALA A 6 -6.67 15.09 -13.66
CA ALA A 6 -7.44 16.20 -14.20
C ALA A 6 -8.12 15.87 -15.54
N LYS A 7 -7.52 15.02 -16.39
CA LYS A 7 -8.13 14.59 -17.66
C LYS A 7 -9.38 13.74 -17.41
N PHE A 8 -9.31 12.77 -16.49
CA PHE A 8 -10.48 11.98 -16.10
C PHE A 8 -11.59 12.86 -15.54
N LYS A 9 -11.25 13.80 -14.65
CA LYS A 9 -12.25 14.68 -14.03
C LYS A 9 -13.00 15.54 -15.05
N LYS A 10 -12.33 15.99 -16.11
CA LYS A 10 -12.93 16.78 -17.20
C LYS A 10 -14.01 16.02 -17.98
N VAL A 11 -13.96 14.69 -18.00
CA VAL A 11 -14.95 13.84 -18.67
C VAL A 11 -15.93 13.18 -17.70
N GLY A 12 -16.00 13.65 -16.45
CA GLY A 12 -16.95 13.16 -15.45
C GLY A 12 -16.55 11.84 -14.77
N ILE A 13 -15.31 11.37 -14.97
CA ILE A 13 -14.75 10.18 -14.32
C ILE A 13 -13.87 10.63 -13.16
N ASP A 14 -13.90 9.94 -12.02
CA ASP A 14 -13.01 10.27 -10.93
C ASP A 14 -11.56 9.96 -11.32
N GLY A 15 -10.62 10.86 -10.99
CA GLY A 15 -9.21 10.61 -11.29
C GLY A 15 -8.66 9.46 -10.45
N MET A 16 -9.05 9.39 -9.17
CA MET A 16 -8.52 8.44 -8.20
C MET A 16 -9.65 7.72 -7.46
N ALA A 17 -9.63 6.40 -7.43
CA ALA A 17 -10.44 5.63 -6.50
C ALA A 17 -9.88 5.77 -5.07
N LEU A 18 -10.73 6.19 -4.14
CA LEU A 18 -10.43 6.46 -2.74
C LEU A 18 -11.26 5.54 -1.84
N ALA A 19 -10.55 4.78 -1.00
CA ALA A 19 -11.11 3.84 -0.05
C ALA A 19 -10.90 4.35 1.38
N GLY A 20 -11.92 4.98 1.96
CA GLY A 20 -11.85 5.62 3.27
C GLY A 20 -12.22 4.74 4.45
N GLN A 21 -12.88 3.61 4.22
CA GLN A 21 -13.30 2.73 5.33
C GLN A 21 -12.07 2.15 6.05
N GLY A 22 -12.04 2.30 7.37
CA GLY A 22 -10.96 1.80 8.21
C GLY A 22 -9.62 2.55 8.10
N ASP A 23 -9.59 3.69 7.40
CA ASP A 23 -8.47 4.63 7.21
C ASP A 23 -7.20 4.09 6.52
N TRP A 24 -6.91 2.80 6.62
CA TRP A 24 -5.64 2.19 6.20
C TRP A 24 -5.38 2.32 4.70
N ALA A 25 -6.42 2.25 3.86
CA ALA A 25 -6.26 2.33 2.41
C ALA A 25 -5.99 3.77 1.95
N ILE A 26 -6.54 4.78 2.62
CA ILE A 26 -6.10 6.16 2.43
C ILE A 26 -4.69 6.37 2.99
N ALA A 27 -4.36 5.75 4.13
CA ALA A 27 -3.00 5.78 4.66
C ALA A 27 -1.99 5.13 3.70
N HIS A 28 -2.37 4.06 2.99
CA HIS A 28 -1.59 3.45 1.90
C HIS A 28 -1.30 4.47 0.81
N LEU A 29 -2.33 5.18 0.33
CA LEU A 29 -2.14 6.24 -0.65
C LEU A 29 -1.19 7.32 -0.14
N PHE A 30 -1.28 7.72 1.13
CA PHE A 30 -0.38 8.70 1.72
C PHE A 30 1.07 8.19 1.86
N ASP A 31 1.26 6.93 2.25
CA ASP A 31 2.58 6.29 2.38
C ASP A 31 3.30 6.26 1.01
N TYR A 32 2.57 5.91 -0.05
CA TYR A 32 3.05 6.05 -1.42
C TYR A 32 3.39 7.51 -1.77
N VAL A 33 2.52 8.48 -1.47
CA VAL A 33 2.76 9.90 -1.82
C VAL A 33 3.97 10.46 -1.09
N LEU A 34 4.22 10.06 0.16
CA LEU A 34 5.46 10.37 0.88
C LEU A 34 6.65 9.83 0.11
N LEU A 35 6.68 8.52 -0.17
CA LEU A 35 7.77 7.85 -0.86
C LEU A 35 8.06 8.49 -2.23
N ALA A 36 7.03 8.64 -3.07
CA ALA A 36 7.13 9.24 -4.39
C ALA A 36 7.59 10.71 -4.37
N SER A 37 7.32 11.43 -3.27
CA SER A 37 7.67 12.85 -3.16
C SER A 37 9.09 13.10 -2.67
N MET A 38 9.62 12.25 -1.80
CA MET A 38 10.92 12.49 -1.14
C MET A 38 12.00 11.47 -1.49
N GLY A 39 11.63 10.39 -2.18
CA GLY A 39 12.52 9.30 -2.54
C GLY A 39 12.84 8.37 -1.36
N PRO A 40 13.45 7.21 -1.65
CA PRO A 40 13.62 6.12 -0.68
C PRO A 40 14.46 6.53 0.54
N ALA A 41 15.55 7.26 0.35
CA ALA A 41 16.46 7.63 1.43
C ALA A 41 15.80 8.55 2.48
N LYS A 42 15.08 9.59 2.03
CA LYS A 42 14.39 10.51 2.95
C LYS A 42 13.18 9.85 3.59
N PHE A 43 12.45 9.02 2.84
CA PHE A 43 11.33 8.24 3.36
C PHE A 43 11.78 7.31 4.50
N THR A 44 12.80 6.48 4.29
CA THR A 44 13.39 5.64 5.35
C THR A 44 13.91 6.47 6.52
N GLY A 45 14.40 7.68 6.24
CA GLY A 45 14.85 8.64 7.26
C GLY A 45 13.75 9.09 8.24
N LEU A 46 12.46 8.99 7.88
CA LEU A 46 11.36 9.36 8.78
C LEU A 46 11.30 8.45 10.02
N TRP A 47 11.65 7.18 9.86
CA TRP A 47 11.47 6.14 10.88
C TRP A 47 12.68 5.99 11.81
N ASN A 48 13.82 6.55 11.41
CA ASN A 48 15.06 6.59 12.20
C ASN A 48 15.46 8.01 12.64
N GLY A 49 14.59 9.00 12.41
CA GLY A 49 14.78 10.39 12.83
C GLY A 49 15.74 11.23 11.96
N LYS A 50 16.37 10.67 10.91
CA LYS A 50 17.21 11.44 9.97
C LYS A 50 16.41 12.44 9.15
N THR A 51 15.13 12.13 8.86
CA THR A 51 14.20 13.03 8.19
C THR A 51 13.13 13.45 9.19
N LYS A 52 12.92 14.77 9.33
CA LYS A 52 11.91 15.29 10.26
C LYS A 52 10.52 15.29 9.63
N TRP A 53 9.51 14.99 10.45
CA TRP A 53 8.09 15.01 10.07
C TRP A 53 7.54 16.40 9.73
N ASP A 54 8.25 17.47 10.09
CA ASP A 54 7.91 18.87 9.74
C ASP A 54 8.81 19.46 8.64
N SER A 55 9.60 18.61 7.97
CA SER A 55 10.45 18.99 6.83
C SER A 55 9.65 19.56 5.65
N ALA A 56 10.34 20.29 4.78
CA ALA A 56 9.73 20.86 3.57
C ALA A 56 9.22 19.76 2.62
N GLU A 57 9.88 18.62 2.60
CA GLU A 57 9.53 17.44 1.82
C GLU A 57 8.21 16.82 2.28
N VAL A 58 8.01 16.65 3.59
CA VAL A 58 6.73 16.17 4.14
C VAL A 58 5.61 17.16 3.84
N LYS A 59 5.85 18.47 4.01
CA LYS A 59 4.86 19.50 3.65
C LYS A 59 4.50 19.45 2.16
N THR A 60 5.47 19.19 1.30
CA THR A 60 5.26 19.03 -0.15
C THR A 60 4.43 17.79 -0.46
N ALA A 61 4.73 16.66 0.19
CA ALA A 61 3.96 15.42 0.07
C ALA A 61 2.50 15.61 0.52
N ILE A 62 2.27 16.30 1.65
CA ILE A 62 0.92 16.61 2.14
C ILE A 62 0.13 17.44 1.12
N LYS A 63 0.75 18.47 0.52
CA LYS A 63 0.10 19.27 -0.54
C LYS A 63 -0.27 18.42 -1.75
N LYS A 64 0.64 17.58 -2.23
CA LYS A 64 0.36 16.64 -3.34
C LYS A 64 -0.75 15.67 -2.98
N PHE A 65 -0.76 15.16 -1.75
CA PHE A 65 -1.79 14.28 -1.25
C PHE A 65 -3.16 14.97 -1.25
N GLN A 66 -3.27 16.21 -0.75
CA GLN A 66 -4.50 17.01 -0.84
C GLN A 66 -4.99 17.18 -2.27
N THR A 67 -4.09 17.49 -3.20
CA THR A 67 -4.43 17.60 -4.63
C THR A 67 -4.92 16.27 -5.20
N ILE A 68 -4.33 15.14 -4.83
CA ILE A 68 -4.80 13.83 -5.29
C ILE A 68 -6.19 13.52 -4.73
N LEU A 69 -6.43 13.79 -3.45
CA LEU A 69 -7.72 13.58 -2.80
C LEU A 69 -8.84 14.40 -3.46
N SER A 70 -8.56 15.60 -3.97
CA SER A 70 -9.56 16.43 -4.66
C SER A 70 -10.01 15.87 -6.01
N TYR A 71 -9.31 14.89 -6.56
CA TYR A 71 -9.67 14.21 -7.81
C TYR A 71 -10.41 12.89 -7.60
N GLY A 72 -10.64 12.45 -6.36
CA GLY A 72 -11.27 11.17 -6.12
C GLY A 72 -12.78 11.21 -5.90
N ASN A 73 -13.34 10.02 -5.70
CA ASN A 73 -14.77 9.84 -5.50
C ASN A 73 -15.32 10.60 -4.28
N ALA A 74 -16.59 10.97 -4.39
CA ALA A 74 -17.33 11.68 -3.34
C ALA A 74 -17.51 10.83 -2.08
N SER A 75 -17.78 9.54 -2.24
CA SER A 75 -17.96 8.63 -1.10
C SER A 75 -16.68 8.54 -0.27
N LYS A 76 -16.80 8.80 1.03
CA LYS A 76 -15.68 8.70 1.98
C LYS A 76 -15.66 7.37 2.72
N THR A 77 -16.61 6.48 2.45
CA THR A 77 -16.87 5.28 3.25
C THR A 77 -16.74 3.98 2.45
N LEU A 78 -16.22 4.03 1.22
CA LEU A 78 -15.92 2.82 0.48
C LEU A 78 -14.79 2.05 1.15
N ASP A 79 -14.94 0.74 1.27
CA ASP A 79 -13.82 -0.17 1.50
C ASP A 79 -12.98 -0.33 0.22
N TRP A 80 -11.77 -0.83 0.37
CA TRP A 80 -10.81 -0.97 -0.72
C TRP A 80 -11.31 -1.82 -1.90
N PRO A 81 -12.09 -2.92 -1.75
CA PRO A 81 -12.56 -3.68 -2.91
C PRO A 81 -13.57 -2.86 -3.71
N ASP A 82 -14.46 -2.15 -3.02
CA ASP A 82 -15.50 -1.34 -3.65
C ASP A 82 -14.95 -0.08 -4.31
N ALA A 83 -13.93 0.54 -3.73
CA ALA A 83 -13.17 1.59 -4.39
C ALA A 83 -12.46 1.06 -5.65
N GLY A 84 -11.84 -0.13 -5.56
CA GLY A 84 -11.19 -0.78 -6.70
C GLY A 84 -12.16 -1.03 -7.87
N LYS A 85 -13.42 -1.40 -7.60
CA LYS A 85 -14.45 -1.55 -8.62
C LYS A 85 -14.73 -0.28 -9.41
N LEU A 86 -14.46 0.91 -8.86
CA LEU A 86 -14.60 2.14 -9.63
C LEU A 86 -13.66 2.14 -10.84
N VAL A 87 -12.45 1.58 -10.73
CA VAL A 87 -11.54 1.46 -11.88
C VAL A 87 -12.05 0.43 -12.87
N THR A 88 -12.39 -0.77 -12.41
CA THR A 88 -12.79 -1.87 -13.30
C THR A 88 -14.15 -1.64 -13.98
N THR A 89 -14.97 -0.74 -13.45
CA THR A 89 -16.25 -0.31 -14.06
C THR A 89 -16.17 1.04 -14.78
N GLY A 90 -14.96 1.59 -14.97
CA GLY A 90 -14.74 2.83 -15.74
C GLY A 90 -15.21 4.12 -15.04
N LYS A 91 -15.46 4.08 -13.73
CA LYS A 91 -15.87 5.23 -12.90
C LYS A 91 -14.69 5.96 -12.26
N ALA A 92 -13.51 5.35 -12.22
CA ALA A 92 -12.26 5.98 -11.80
C ALA A 92 -11.10 5.61 -12.74
N GLY A 93 -10.12 6.50 -12.87
CA GLY A 93 -8.94 6.28 -13.73
C GLY A 93 -7.81 5.48 -13.09
N PHE A 94 -7.54 5.70 -11.81
CA PHE A 94 -6.43 5.06 -11.09
C PHE A 94 -6.87 4.56 -9.72
N PHE A 95 -6.18 3.53 -9.23
CA PHE A 95 -6.26 3.07 -7.85
C PHE A 95 -4.85 2.74 -7.36
N ILE A 96 -4.38 3.42 -6.32
CA ILE A 96 -3.10 3.11 -5.67
C ILE A 96 -3.40 2.11 -4.55
N MET A 97 -3.00 0.87 -4.77
CA MET A 97 -3.20 -0.23 -3.84
C MET A 97 -2.11 -1.29 -4.02
N GLY A 98 -2.00 -2.22 -3.08
CA GLY A 98 -1.14 -3.37 -3.21
C GLY A 98 -1.64 -4.37 -4.25
N ASP A 99 -0.77 -5.32 -4.56
CA ASP A 99 -0.95 -6.35 -5.58
C ASP A 99 -2.12 -7.29 -5.34
N TRP A 100 -2.56 -7.45 -4.09
CA TRP A 100 -3.80 -8.16 -3.75
C TRP A 100 -5.04 -7.61 -4.47
N ALA A 101 -5.04 -6.35 -4.92
CA ALA A 101 -6.12 -5.82 -5.75
C ALA A 101 -6.24 -6.56 -7.11
N SER A 102 -5.11 -6.94 -7.71
CA SER A 102 -5.08 -7.73 -8.94
C SER A 102 -5.71 -9.11 -8.73
N SER A 103 -5.35 -9.79 -7.63
CA SER A 103 -5.93 -11.09 -7.26
C SER A 103 -7.45 -11.01 -7.06
N GLN A 104 -7.94 -9.99 -6.36
CA GLN A 104 -9.37 -9.75 -6.20
C GLN A 104 -10.08 -9.62 -7.56
N TRP A 105 -9.56 -8.79 -8.46
CA TRP A 105 -10.16 -8.59 -9.78
C TRP A 105 -10.11 -9.85 -10.66
N GLN A 106 -9.03 -10.62 -10.60
CA GLN A 106 -8.95 -11.91 -11.29
C GLN A 106 -9.98 -12.91 -10.75
N SER A 107 -10.22 -12.92 -9.43
CA SER A 107 -11.26 -13.77 -8.82
C SER A 107 -12.68 -13.38 -9.26
N GLU A 108 -12.87 -12.14 -9.68
CA GLU A 108 -14.12 -11.62 -10.26
C GLU A 108 -14.21 -11.84 -11.78
N GLY A 109 -13.24 -12.52 -12.38
CA GLY A 109 -13.21 -12.88 -13.80
C GLY A 109 -12.58 -11.83 -14.73
N LEU A 110 -11.96 -10.79 -14.18
CA LEU A 110 -11.27 -9.76 -14.97
C LEU A 110 -9.88 -10.22 -15.40
N VAL A 111 -9.49 -9.84 -16.60
CA VAL A 111 -8.25 -10.27 -17.25
C VAL A 111 -7.22 -9.15 -17.25
N LEU A 112 -6.09 -9.38 -16.58
CA LEU A 112 -4.94 -8.47 -16.60
C LEU A 112 -4.45 -8.25 -18.04
N GLY A 113 -4.21 -6.98 -18.41
CA GLY A 113 -3.80 -6.57 -19.75
C GLY A 113 -4.94 -6.35 -20.73
N LYS A 114 -6.17 -6.72 -20.36
CA LYS A 114 -7.39 -6.47 -21.15
C LYS A 114 -8.36 -5.55 -20.42
N ASP A 115 -8.79 -5.95 -19.22
CA ASP A 115 -9.82 -5.24 -18.45
C ASP A 115 -9.20 -4.23 -17.47
N TYR A 116 -7.95 -4.48 -17.05
CA TYR A 116 -7.16 -3.55 -16.25
C TYR A 116 -5.67 -3.73 -16.54
N THR A 117 -4.86 -2.78 -16.10
CA THR A 117 -3.39 -2.85 -16.18
C THR A 117 -2.76 -2.25 -14.93
N TRP A 118 -1.44 -2.34 -14.82
CA TRP A 118 -0.67 -1.84 -13.68
C TRP A 118 0.54 -1.03 -14.15
N ALA A 119 1.05 -0.19 -13.25
CA ALA A 119 2.35 0.45 -13.37
C ALA A 119 2.85 0.78 -11.96
N PRO A 120 4.18 0.92 -11.75
CA PRO A 120 4.68 1.56 -10.54
C PRO A 120 4.06 2.95 -10.38
N GLY A 121 3.75 3.32 -9.14
CA GLY A 121 3.25 4.65 -8.83
C GLY A 121 4.21 5.74 -9.38
N PRO A 122 3.72 6.78 -10.06
CA PRO A 122 4.61 7.82 -10.59
C PRO A 122 5.51 8.44 -9.52
N GLY A 123 6.83 8.37 -9.73
CA GLY A 123 7.84 8.80 -8.76
C GLY A 123 8.49 7.66 -7.96
N THR A 124 8.07 6.40 -8.15
CA THR A 124 8.64 5.23 -7.47
C THR A 124 9.25 4.20 -8.43
N ALA A 125 9.56 4.58 -9.66
CA ALA A 125 10.30 3.69 -10.58
C ALA A 125 11.67 3.34 -9.98
N GLY A 126 12.04 2.05 -10.00
CA GLY A 126 13.27 1.57 -9.36
C GLY A 126 13.20 1.43 -7.84
N VAL A 127 12.01 1.55 -7.25
CA VAL A 127 11.77 1.38 -5.80
C VAL A 127 10.66 0.35 -5.61
N TYR A 128 10.94 -0.67 -4.78
CA TYR A 128 9.95 -1.68 -4.39
C TYR A 128 9.56 -1.43 -2.92
N GLN A 129 8.35 -0.89 -2.71
CA GLN A 129 7.81 -0.76 -1.37
C GLN A 129 7.15 -2.09 -0.94
N TRP A 130 7.71 -2.75 0.06
CA TRP A 130 7.36 -4.15 0.38
C TRP A 130 6.68 -4.31 1.74
N LEU A 131 5.95 -5.43 1.84
CA LEU A 131 5.46 -6.03 3.07
C LEU A 131 5.67 -7.54 2.98
N SER A 132 5.60 -8.24 4.11
CA SER A 132 5.58 -9.72 4.13
C SER A 132 4.53 -10.21 5.10
N ASP A 133 3.52 -10.90 4.59
CA ASP A 133 2.61 -11.69 5.41
C ASP A 133 3.41 -12.81 6.10
N SER A 134 3.20 -13.00 7.41
CA SER A 134 3.92 -14.03 8.17
C SER A 134 3.03 -14.68 9.21
N PHE A 135 3.32 -15.95 9.52
CA PHE A 135 2.66 -16.71 10.57
C PHE A 135 3.64 -16.96 11.71
N THR A 136 3.19 -16.69 12.94
CA THR A 136 3.97 -16.92 14.15
C THR A 136 3.36 -18.05 14.98
N LEU A 137 4.19 -18.76 15.75
CA LEU A 137 3.73 -19.71 16.77
C LEU A 137 3.81 -19.05 18.15
N PRO A 138 2.67 -18.68 18.78
CA PRO A 138 2.69 -18.07 20.11
C PRO A 138 3.26 -19.01 21.17
N LYS A 139 3.99 -18.45 22.15
CA LYS A 139 4.45 -19.20 23.31
C LYS A 139 3.24 -19.73 24.10
N GLY A 140 3.25 -21.02 24.43
CA GLY A 140 2.15 -21.66 25.17
C GLY A 140 0.93 -22.02 24.32
N ALA A 141 1.04 -22.00 22.98
CA ALA A 141 -0.04 -22.45 22.11
C ALA A 141 -0.50 -23.88 22.49
N PRO A 142 -1.81 -24.11 22.73
CA PRO A 142 -2.32 -25.39 23.24
C PRO A 142 -2.06 -26.55 22.27
N ASN A 143 -2.01 -26.26 20.96
CA ASN A 143 -1.76 -27.24 19.90
C ASN A 143 -0.42 -26.95 19.21
N ARG A 144 0.69 -26.98 19.96
CA ARG A 144 2.02 -26.58 19.46
C ARG A 144 2.45 -27.36 18.21
N GLU A 145 2.19 -28.67 18.18
CA GLU A 145 2.58 -29.53 17.05
C GLU A 145 1.85 -29.18 15.77
N ALA A 146 0.53 -28.94 15.84
CA ALA A 146 -0.26 -28.49 14.71
C ALA A 146 0.23 -27.11 14.21
N GLY A 147 0.58 -26.20 15.13
CA GLY A 147 1.18 -24.92 14.79
C GLY A 147 2.52 -25.07 14.04
N LEU A 148 3.39 -25.97 14.48
CA LEU A 148 4.62 -26.27 13.75
C LEU A 148 4.36 -26.91 12.37
N ALA A 149 3.39 -27.81 12.27
CA ALA A 149 3.00 -28.41 10.99
C ALA A 149 2.53 -27.34 10.01
N TRP A 150 1.70 -26.39 10.47
CA TRP A 150 1.27 -25.24 9.67
C TRP A 150 2.45 -24.40 9.18
N LEU A 151 3.37 -24.02 10.10
CA LEU A 151 4.55 -23.22 9.72
C LEU A 151 5.45 -23.94 8.70
N LYS A 152 5.57 -25.27 8.79
CA LYS A 152 6.29 -26.07 7.78
C LYS A 152 5.62 -25.96 6.41
N VAL A 153 4.29 -25.99 6.33
CA VAL A 153 3.56 -25.79 5.07
C VAL A 153 3.81 -24.38 4.54
N CYS A 154 3.63 -23.33 5.36
CA CYS A 154 3.86 -21.94 4.95
C CYS A 154 5.28 -21.67 4.44
N GLY A 155 6.29 -22.30 5.03
CA GLY A 155 7.70 -22.17 4.63
C GLY A 155 8.13 -23.08 3.47
N SER A 156 7.28 -24.01 3.05
CA SER A 156 7.60 -24.98 2.00
C SER A 156 7.50 -24.38 0.60
N LEU A 157 8.28 -24.92 -0.34
CA LEU A 157 8.17 -24.56 -1.77
C LEU A 157 6.77 -24.86 -2.29
N ALA A 158 6.26 -26.07 -2.05
CA ALA A 158 4.94 -26.47 -2.51
C ALA A 158 3.82 -25.57 -1.96
N GLY A 159 3.88 -25.20 -0.67
CA GLY A 159 2.89 -24.30 -0.07
C GLY A 159 2.94 -22.89 -0.67
N GLN A 160 4.15 -22.35 -0.85
CA GLN A 160 4.31 -21.00 -1.42
C GLN A 160 3.95 -20.96 -2.92
N ASP A 161 4.32 -21.96 -3.70
CA ASP A 161 3.96 -22.09 -5.12
C ASP A 161 2.44 -22.28 -5.32
N ALA A 162 1.76 -22.92 -4.37
CA ALA A 162 0.31 -23.08 -4.42
C ALA A 162 -0.46 -21.80 -4.00
N PHE A 163 0.10 -21.00 -3.09
CA PHE A 163 -0.56 -19.86 -2.48
C PHE A 163 -0.29 -18.54 -3.22
N ASN A 164 0.97 -18.20 -3.46
CA ASN A 164 1.37 -16.86 -3.91
C ASN A 164 0.80 -16.45 -5.27
N PRO A 165 0.79 -17.32 -6.31
CA PRO A 165 0.17 -16.98 -7.59
C PRO A 165 -1.31 -16.60 -7.47
N LYS A 166 -2.05 -17.22 -6.53
CA LYS A 166 -3.47 -16.93 -6.31
C LYS A 166 -3.67 -15.70 -5.43
N LYS A 167 -2.83 -15.52 -4.42
CA LYS A 167 -2.87 -14.37 -3.49
C LYS A 167 -2.54 -13.06 -4.20
N GLY A 168 -1.84 -13.11 -5.33
CA GLY A 168 -1.33 -11.92 -5.99
C GLY A 168 -0.03 -11.42 -5.37
N SER A 169 0.78 -12.30 -4.75
CA SER A 169 2.07 -11.97 -4.15
C SER A 169 3.20 -12.82 -4.77
N ILE A 170 4.46 -12.46 -4.53
CA ILE A 170 5.61 -13.30 -4.87
C ILE A 170 6.03 -14.16 -3.67
N ALA A 171 6.57 -15.35 -3.92
CA ALA A 171 7.14 -16.18 -2.86
C ALA A 171 8.40 -15.55 -2.24
N VAL A 172 8.56 -15.68 -0.93
CA VAL A 172 9.83 -15.34 -0.23
C VAL A 172 10.93 -16.35 -0.58
N ARG A 173 10.54 -17.56 -0.97
CA ARG A 173 11.45 -18.60 -1.44
C ARG A 173 12.04 -18.26 -2.81
N LYS A 174 13.37 -18.31 -2.89
CA LYS A 174 14.13 -17.96 -4.11
C LYS A 174 14.08 -19.05 -5.20
N ASP A 175 13.65 -20.26 -4.84
CA ASP A 175 13.53 -21.42 -5.72
C ASP A 175 12.12 -21.61 -6.32
N SER A 176 11.21 -20.66 -6.07
CA SER A 176 9.91 -20.60 -6.74
C SER A 176 10.06 -20.29 -8.23
N LYS A 177 9.28 -20.98 -9.07
CA LYS A 177 9.41 -20.89 -10.53
C LYS A 177 8.57 -19.74 -11.10
N PRO A 178 9.17 -18.76 -11.82
CA PRO A 178 8.41 -17.65 -12.41
C PRO A 178 7.26 -18.06 -13.33
N ALA A 179 7.35 -19.23 -13.97
CA ALA A 179 6.30 -19.75 -14.86
C ALA A 179 4.96 -20.05 -14.16
N LEU A 180 4.93 -20.10 -12.82
CA LEU A 180 3.70 -20.27 -12.05
C LEU A 180 2.92 -18.96 -11.85
N TYR A 181 3.52 -17.83 -12.21
CA TYR A 181 3.04 -16.49 -11.89
C TYR A 181 2.55 -15.77 -13.14
N ASP A 182 1.58 -14.87 -12.98
CA ASP A 182 1.15 -14.00 -14.06
C ASP A 182 2.23 -12.98 -14.46
N SER A 183 1.96 -12.19 -15.51
CA SER A 183 2.92 -11.22 -16.03
C SER A 183 3.26 -10.10 -15.03
N TYR A 184 2.32 -9.72 -14.15
CA TYR A 184 2.57 -8.76 -13.09
C TYR A 184 3.55 -9.34 -12.06
N LEU A 185 3.28 -10.53 -11.55
CA LEU A 185 4.07 -11.16 -10.51
C LEU A 185 5.47 -11.55 -11.00
N GLN A 186 5.62 -11.93 -12.25
CA GLN A 186 6.96 -12.10 -12.86
C GLN A 186 7.73 -10.78 -12.89
N ALA A 187 7.08 -9.65 -13.18
CA ALA A 187 7.70 -8.34 -13.11
C ALA A 187 8.04 -7.96 -11.67
N ALA A 188 7.17 -8.23 -10.69
CA ALA A 188 7.44 -8.04 -9.27
C ALA A 188 8.64 -8.88 -8.79
N MET A 189 8.76 -10.14 -9.19
CA MET A 189 9.91 -11.00 -8.90
C MET A 189 11.22 -10.42 -9.45
N LYS A 190 11.17 -9.75 -10.61
CA LYS A 190 12.33 -9.07 -11.20
C LYS A 190 12.67 -7.81 -10.40
N SER A 191 11.69 -6.94 -10.18
CA SER A 191 11.85 -5.71 -9.41
C SER A 191 12.39 -5.96 -8.00
N TRP A 192 11.89 -6.99 -7.30
CA TRP A 192 12.39 -7.40 -5.98
C TRP A 192 13.91 -7.63 -5.93
N LYS A 193 14.52 -8.05 -7.04
CA LYS A 193 15.97 -8.34 -7.11
C LYS A 193 16.82 -7.13 -7.42
N VAL A 194 16.28 -6.10 -8.07
CA VAL A 194 17.07 -5.01 -8.67
C VAL A 194 16.69 -3.61 -8.16
N ASP A 195 15.47 -3.45 -7.64
CA ASP A 195 14.97 -2.17 -7.16
C ASP A 195 15.42 -1.91 -5.72
N THR A 196 15.40 -0.63 -5.33
CA THR A 196 15.64 -0.24 -3.94
C THR A 196 14.47 -0.70 -3.07
N LEU A 197 14.74 -1.58 -2.10
CA LEU A 197 13.72 -2.08 -1.18
C LEU A 197 13.44 -1.06 -0.07
N VAL A 198 12.16 -0.72 0.10
CA VAL A 198 11.68 0.18 1.16
C VAL A 198 10.51 -0.47 1.88
N GLY A 199 10.47 -0.45 3.21
CA GLY A 199 9.36 -1.03 3.96
C GLY A 199 8.06 -0.23 3.78
N SER A 200 6.92 -0.91 3.73
CA SER A 200 5.61 -0.29 3.91
C SER A 200 5.39 0.10 5.37
N THR A 201 4.93 1.32 5.60
CA THR A 201 4.59 1.77 6.96
C THR A 201 3.23 1.26 7.40
N VAL A 202 2.24 1.33 6.48
CA VAL A 202 0.85 0.97 6.77
C VAL A 202 0.60 -0.54 6.78
N HIS A 203 1.62 -1.32 6.41
CA HIS A 203 1.61 -2.79 6.43
C HIS A 203 2.68 -3.37 7.35
N GLY A 204 3.06 -2.63 8.39
CA GLY A 204 3.81 -3.16 9.53
C GLY A 204 5.31 -3.39 9.34
N VAL A 205 5.94 -2.88 8.28
CA VAL A 205 7.40 -3.01 8.11
C VAL A 205 8.17 -1.92 8.84
N ASN A 206 7.74 -0.67 8.73
CA ASN A 206 8.43 0.45 9.38
C ASN A 206 7.93 0.73 10.81
N TYR A 207 6.66 0.42 11.09
CA TYR A 207 6.02 0.68 12.38
C TYR A 207 5.47 -0.60 13.00
N GLY A 208 5.47 -0.63 14.33
CA GLY A 208 4.66 -1.55 15.12
C GLY A 208 3.18 -1.15 15.10
N ASN A 209 2.32 -2.01 15.67
CA ASN A 209 0.86 -1.85 15.64
C ASN A 209 0.37 -0.49 16.16
N ALA A 210 0.99 0.03 17.23
CA ALA A 210 0.61 1.32 17.83
C ALA A 210 0.90 2.49 16.89
N GLY A 211 2.13 2.57 16.35
CA GLY A 211 2.52 3.59 15.38
C GLY A 211 1.70 3.54 14.09
N MET A 212 1.46 2.34 13.56
CA MET A 212 0.63 2.12 12.38
C MET A 212 -0.82 2.57 12.60
N SER A 213 -1.44 2.18 13.72
CA SER A 213 -2.81 2.58 14.06
C SER A 213 -2.95 4.10 14.22
N ALA A 214 -1.98 4.73 14.88
CA ALA A 214 -1.93 6.18 15.04
C ALA A 214 -1.72 6.91 13.72
N LEU A 215 -0.88 6.38 12.82
CA LEU A 215 -0.67 6.92 11.47
C LEU A 215 -1.96 6.85 10.66
N ASN A 216 -2.60 5.68 10.61
CA ASN A 216 -3.85 5.48 9.89
C ASN A 216 -4.92 6.46 10.39
N SER A 217 -5.07 6.58 11.72
CA SER A 217 -6.00 7.53 12.34
C SER A 217 -5.69 8.99 11.99
N ALA A 218 -4.41 9.38 11.94
CA ALA A 218 -4.02 10.74 11.58
C ALA A 218 -4.36 11.05 10.11
N VAL A 219 -4.11 10.08 9.21
CA VAL A 219 -4.43 10.21 7.79
C VAL A 219 -5.95 10.22 7.57
N GLY A 220 -6.70 9.35 8.23
CA GLY A 220 -8.17 9.30 8.18
C GLY A 220 -8.83 10.60 8.63
N LYS A 221 -8.35 11.16 9.75
CA LYS A 221 -8.76 12.49 10.22
C LYS A 221 -8.45 13.59 9.22
N PHE A 222 -7.32 13.52 8.51
CA PHE A 222 -7.00 14.49 7.47
C PHE A 222 -7.92 14.36 6.26
N TYR A 223 -8.14 13.13 5.80
CA TYR A 223 -9.01 12.81 4.66
C TYR A 223 -10.46 13.23 4.85
N THR A 224 -10.97 13.11 6.08
CA THR A 224 -12.34 13.51 6.45
C THR A 224 -12.47 14.98 6.82
N GLY A 225 -11.38 15.76 6.77
CA GLY A 225 -11.36 17.20 7.09
C GLY A 225 -11.20 17.53 8.59
N GLY A 226 -11.15 16.52 9.46
CA GLY A 226 -10.97 16.69 10.92
C GLY A 226 -9.62 17.24 11.36
N ALA A 227 -8.59 17.20 10.51
CA ALA A 227 -7.26 17.75 10.82
C ALA A 227 -7.14 19.28 10.65
N LYS A 228 -8.18 19.94 10.10
CA LYS A 228 -8.28 21.38 9.79
C LYS A 228 -7.25 21.95 8.80
N ASP A 229 -5.98 21.59 8.90
CA ASP A 229 -4.89 22.06 8.03
C ASP A 229 -3.68 21.09 8.01
N SER A 230 -2.62 21.46 7.29
CA SER A 230 -1.38 20.68 7.22
C SER A 230 -0.61 20.64 8.55
N ALA A 231 -0.73 21.64 9.41
CA ALA A 231 -0.03 21.68 10.70
C ALA A 231 -0.66 20.70 11.69
N GLY A 232 -2.00 20.64 11.73
CA GLY A 232 -2.76 19.64 12.47
C GLY A 232 -2.43 18.22 12.02
N PHE A 233 -2.29 18.00 10.70
CA PHE A 233 -1.88 16.70 10.18
C PHE A 233 -0.46 16.31 10.60
N ILE A 234 0.52 17.22 10.47
CA ILE A 234 1.91 17.00 10.92
C ILE A 234 1.96 16.67 12.42
N LYS A 235 1.13 17.32 13.25
CA LYS A 235 1.02 16.99 14.67
C LYS A 235 0.59 15.53 14.88
N GLY A 236 -0.40 15.07 14.11
CA GLY A 236 -0.84 13.66 14.11
C GLY A 236 0.27 12.70 13.68
N LEU A 237 1.02 13.02 12.63
CA LEU A 237 2.14 12.20 12.15
C LEU A 237 3.26 12.09 13.20
N LYS A 238 3.60 13.20 13.87
CA LYS A 238 4.58 13.19 14.97
C LYS A 238 4.10 12.35 16.16
N ALA A 239 2.80 12.41 16.48
CA ALA A 239 2.23 11.58 17.54
C ALA A 239 2.29 10.09 17.19
N ALA A 240 2.05 9.73 15.91
CA ALA A 240 2.21 8.36 15.43
C ALA A 240 3.65 7.87 15.55
N TYR A 241 4.62 8.71 15.18
CA TYR A 241 6.05 8.40 15.37
C TYR A 241 6.43 8.21 16.83
N ALA A 242 5.92 9.05 17.74
CA ALA A 242 6.17 8.87 19.16
C ALA A 242 5.55 7.58 19.72
N ALA A 243 4.34 7.22 19.27
CA ALA A 243 3.65 6.00 19.68
C ALA A 243 4.35 4.71 19.20
N ASP A 244 5.08 4.76 18.08
CA ASP A 244 5.91 3.65 17.62
C ASP A 244 7.15 3.40 18.48
N LYS A 245 7.69 4.46 19.10
CA LYS A 245 8.91 4.40 19.92
C LYS A 245 8.64 4.11 21.41
N ALA A 246 7.38 4.08 21.82
CA ALA A 246 6.95 3.82 23.19
C ALA A 246 6.85 2.31 23.45
#